data_AF-A0AAV2CF89-F1
#
_entry.id   AF-A0AAV2CF89-F1
#
_cell.length_a   1.000
_cell.length_b   1.000
_cell.length_c   1.000
_cell.angle_alpha   90.00
_cell.angle_beta   90.00
_cell.angle_gamma   90.00
#
_symmetry.space_group_name_H-M   'P 1'
#
loop_
_entity.id
_entity.type
_entity.pdbx_description
1 polymer ?
#
loop_
_entity_poly.entity_id
_entity_poly.type
_entity_poly.pdbx_seq_one_letter_code
_entity_poly.pdbx_strand_id
1 'polypeptide(L)'
;MERGHSPSSEPRTTATKEKKSSSELVSAKLIEWEDYEQEVARLWSLSSALKEAREKKEGLEGKLHSLNQVEAESLSRLNVLEEIRERVGARKKMMESLSDRLQGAEEKAKKEEQRLGAEVRSLLVAGTALSVANKQLEESNRLLAGESGFLRHRNLQKMLRLRQQFMISQVSLLYSVKMSPGRSQDQELESLPSTSKSGSYAGSKLVNPGSLTILGLHLTMLPFTKMSFFSNKKEVQRSATALGYVAHAVSLISSYLKVPIRYPVRLGGSHSYIIDPSPSIEPVSSSMGSSSTTSQSNVKPVEFPLFLDGQDTTRAAYAVFLLNKDLEQLLNYIGVKSLGPRHVLANLKELVRTVQSAEFLES
;
A
#
# COMPACT_ATOMS: atom_id res chain seq x y z
N MET A 1 -58.20 -0.30 -35.14
CA MET A 1 -57.94 -0.51 -36.58
C MET A 1 -58.10 -2.00 -36.81
N GLU A 2 -59.02 -2.59 -37.57
CA GLU A 2 -60.05 -2.21 -38.55
C GLU A 2 -61.24 -3.20 -38.33
N ARG A 3 -62.49 -2.73 -38.19
CA ARG A 3 -63.60 -2.74 -39.18
C ARG A 3 -63.88 -4.04 -39.95
N GLY A 4 -65.12 -4.51 -39.83
CA GLY A 4 -65.83 -5.40 -40.77
C GLY A 4 -67.05 -6.07 -40.12
N HIS A 5 -68.15 -5.34 -39.91
CA HIS A 5 -69.44 -5.47 -40.64
C HIS A 5 -70.26 -6.76 -40.38
N SER A 6 -71.38 -6.56 -39.69
CA SER A 6 -72.58 -7.42 -39.59
C SER A 6 -73.33 -7.48 -40.96
N PRO A 7 -74.42 -8.28 -41.19
CA PRO A 7 -75.69 -8.18 -40.44
C PRO A 7 -76.57 -9.44 -40.29
N SER A 8 -77.59 -9.23 -39.44
CA SER A 8 -78.87 -9.92 -39.16
C SER A 8 -79.46 -10.93 -40.15
N SER A 9 -80.18 -11.92 -39.59
CA SER A 9 -81.59 -12.20 -39.97
C SER A 9 -82.33 -13.03 -38.90
N GLU A 10 -83.48 -12.51 -38.50
CA GLU A 10 -84.51 -13.02 -37.59
C GLU A 10 -85.26 -14.29 -38.07
N PRO A 11 -86.12 -14.91 -37.23
CA PRO A 11 -86.64 -16.27 -37.40
C PRO A 11 -87.88 -16.36 -38.30
N ARG A 12 -88.10 -17.52 -38.93
CA ARG A 12 -89.30 -17.84 -39.70
C ARG A 12 -90.13 -18.93 -39.02
N THR A 13 -91.23 -18.51 -38.42
CA THR A 13 -92.44 -19.30 -38.20
C THR A 13 -93.15 -19.51 -39.52
N THR A 14 -93.47 -20.76 -39.87
CA THR A 14 -94.52 -21.07 -40.86
C THR A 14 -95.35 -22.24 -40.37
N ALA A 15 -96.62 -21.95 -40.13
CA ALA A 15 -97.69 -22.89 -39.96
C ALA A 15 -98.15 -23.46 -41.32
N THR A 16 -98.40 -24.75 -41.36
CA THR A 16 -99.23 -25.49 -42.33
C THR A 16 -99.76 -26.68 -41.52
N LYS A 17 -101.00 -26.69 -40.99
CA LYS A 17 -102.33 -26.63 -41.61
C LYS A 17 -102.49 -27.69 -42.71
N GLU A 18 -103.64 -28.38 -42.59
CA GLU A 18 -104.21 -29.41 -43.48
C GLU A 18 -103.82 -30.86 -43.12
N LYS A 19 -104.74 -31.82 -43.04
CA LYS A 19 -106.19 -31.79 -43.34
C LYS A 19 -106.85 -32.96 -42.62
N LYS A 20 -107.97 -32.63 -41.99
CA LYS A 20 -109.06 -33.54 -41.64
C LYS A 20 -109.89 -33.67 -42.92
N SER A 21 -109.96 -34.85 -43.51
CA SER A 21 -110.95 -35.21 -44.52
C SER A 21 -111.07 -36.72 -44.46
N SER A 22 -112.14 -37.17 -43.80
CA SER A 22 -113.37 -37.63 -44.46
C SER A 22 -113.27 -39.16 -44.59
N SER A 23 -113.82 -39.92 -43.65
CA SER A 23 -115.25 -40.25 -43.67
C SER A 23 -115.71 -40.69 -45.07
N GLU A 24 -114.97 -41.59 -45.68
CA GLU A 24 -115.53 -42.46 -46.70
C GLU A 24 -116.27 -43.60 -46.02
N LEU A 25 -117.53 -43.31 -45.70
CA LEU A 25 -118.61 -44.28 -45.58
C LEU A 25 -118.73 -45.01 -46.92
N VAL A 26 -117.93 -46.04 -47.14
CA VAL A 26 -118.10 -46.93 -48.29
C VAL A 26 -118.90 -48.14 -47.83
N SER A 27 -120.19 -48.08 -48.19
CA SER A 27 -121.21 -49.12 -48.13
C SER A 27 -121.22 -49.92 -46.83
N ALA A 28 -122.14 -49.57 -45.92
CA ALA A 28 -122.71 -50.61 -45.07
C ALA A 28 -123.25 -51.68 -46.02
N LYS A 29 -122.50 -52.77 -46.23
CA LYS A 29 -123.07 -53.97 -46.83
C LYS A 29 -124.31 -54.25 -45.98
N LEU A 30 -125.47 -54.36 -46.63
CA LEU A 30 -126.64 -54.93 -45.99
C LEU A 30 -126.29 -56.39 -45.81
N ILE A 31 -125.71 -56.68 -44.65
CA ILE A 31 -125.19 -57.99 -44.33
C ILE A 31 -126.42 -58.86 -44.05
N GLU A 32 -126.69 -59.84 -44.93
CA GLU A 32 -127.59 -60.94 -44.60
C GLU A 32 -127.08 -61.59 -43.31
N TRP A 33 -127.96 -62.00 -42.39
CA TRP A 33 -127.58 -62.45 -41.04
C TRP A 33 -126.47 -63.52 -41.03
N GLU A 34 -126.33 -64.27 -42.12
CA GLU A 34 -125.31 -65.32 -42.34
C GLU A 34 -123.88 -64.76 -42.61
N ASP A 35 -123.75 -63.51 -43.06
CA ASP A 35 -122.48 -62.85 -43.40
C ASP A 35 -121.97 -61.87 -42.30
N TYR A 36 -122.77 -61.63 -41.25
CA TYR A 36 -122.43 -60.67 -40.17
C TYR A 36 -121.26 -61.19 -39.34
N GLU A 37 -121.19 -62.50 -39.17
CA GLU A 37 -120.07 -63.17 -38.53
C GLU A 37 -118.77 -62.99 -39.32
N GLN A 38 -118.81 -62.93 -40.65
CA GLN A 38 -117.62 -62.81 -41.50
C GLN A 38 -117.02 -61.40 -41.50
N GLU A 39 -117.84 -60.34 -41.60
CA GLU A 39 -117.34 -58.95 -41.54
C GLU A 39 -116.91 -58.57 -40.11
N VAL A 40 -117.57 -59.11 -39.08
CA VAL A 40 -117.10 -58.98 -37.68
C VAL A 40 -115.77 -59.73 -37.52
N ALA A 41 -115.62 -60.95 -38.04
CA ALA A 41 -114.34 -61.67 -38.03
C ALA A 41 -113.23 -60.90 -38.78
N ARG A 42 -113.55 -60.23 -39.89
CA ARG A 42 -112.62 -59.39 -40.66
C ARG A 42 -112.20 -58.12 -39.92
N LEU A 43 -113.13 -57.43 -39.26
CA LEU A 43 -112.81 -56.26 -38.44
C LEU A 43 -112.05 -56.65 -37.18
N TRP A 44 -112.36 -57.81 -36.59
CA TRP A 44 -111.56 -58.40 -35.52
C TRP A 44 -110.16 -58.77 -36.01
N SER A 45 -109.99 -59.33 -37.22
CA SER A 45 -108.66 -59.64 -37.76
C SER A 45 -107.86 -58.38 -38.09
N LEU A 46 -108.50 -57.33 -38.63
CA LEU A 46 -107.85 -56.05 -38.92
C LEU A 46 -107.51 -55.26 -37.65
N SER A 47 -108.41 -55.25 -36.67
CA SER A 47 -108.17 -54.65 -35.36
C SER A 47 -107.05 -55.41 -34.62
N SER A 48 -107.04 -56.74 -34.73
CA SER A 48 -105.95 -57.58 -34.20
C SER A 48 -104.62 -57.32 -34.92
N ALA A 49 -104.63 -57.19 -36.25
CA ALA A 49 -103.43 -56.89 -37.03
C ALA A 49 -102.91 -55.46 -36.77
N LEU A 50 -103.80 -54.49 -36.58
CA LEU A 50 -103.44 -53.12 -36.21
C LEU A 50 -102.89 -53.06 -34.79
N LYS A 51 -103.47 -53.84 -33.86
CA LYS A 51 -102.95 -54.01 -32.50
C LYS A 51 -101.55 -54.64 -32.54
N GLU A 52 -101.37 -55.72 -33.30
CA GLU A 52 -100.07 -56.37 -33.49
C GLU A 52 -99.04 -55.43 -34.14
N ALA A 53 -99.45 -54.60 -35.10
CA ALA A 53 -98.59 -53.60 -35.72
C ALA A 53 -98.22 -52.46 -34.75
N ARG A 54 -99.13 -52.03 -33.88
CA ARG A 54 -98.84 -51.06 -32.81
C ARG A 54 -97.89 -51.65 -31.76
N GLU A 55 -98.11 -52.88 -31.33
CA GLU A 55 -97.21 -53.58 -30.41
C GLU A 55 -95.81 -53.76 -31.02
N LYS A 56 -95.72 -54.07 -32.33
CA LYS A 56 -94.44 -54.09 -33.05
C LYS A 56 -93.79 -52.71 -33.14
N LYS A 57 -94.57 -51.65 -33.40
CA LYS A 57 -94.08 -50.27 -33.43
C LYS A 57 -93.54 -49.85 -32.06
N GLU A 58 -94.29 -50.07 -30.98
CA GLU A 58 -93.86 -49.78 -29.62
C GLU A 58 -92.63 -50.61 -29.22
N GLY A 59 -92.58 -51.88 -29.64
CA GLY A 59 -91.40 -52.74 -29.47
C GLY A 59 -90.17 -52.24 -30.24
N LEU A 60 -90.36 -51.68 -31.44
CA LEU A 60 -89.28 -51.05 -32.21
C LEU A 60 -88.86 -49.71 -31.61
N GLU A 61 -89.79 -48.90 -31.12
CA GLU A 61 -89.50 -47.63 -30.43
C GLU A 61 -88.71 -47.88 -29.13
N GLY A 62 -89.06 -48.91 -28.36
CA GLY A 62 -88.30 -49.33 -27.18
C GLY A 62 -86.88 -49.79 -27.53
N LYS A 63 -86.70 -50.54 -28.62
CA LYS A 63 -85.37 -50.96 -29.12
C LYS A 63 -84.56 -49.78 -29.66
N LEU A 64 -85.19 -48.83 -30.34
CA LEU A 64 -84.53 -47.62 -30.83
C LEU A 64 -84.08 -46.74 -29.66
N HIS A 65 -84.91 -46.60 -28.63
CA HIS A 65 -84.55 -45.84 -27.44
C HIS A 65 -83.38 -46.47 -26.69
N SER A 66 -83.36 -47.79 -26.51
CA SER A 66 -82.22 -48.47 -25.88
C SER A 66 -80.94 -48.38 -26.71
N LEU A 67 -81.03 -48.45 -28.05
CA LEU A 67 -79.87 -48.24 -28.93
C LEU A 67 -79.35 -46.81 -28.85
N ASN A 68 -80.22 -45.80 -28.89
CA ASN A 68 -79.83 -44.39 -28.73
C ASN A 68 -79.19 -44.12 -27.35
N GLN A 69 -79.69 -44.78 -26.30
CA GLN A 69 -79.09 -44.67 -24.96
C GLN A 69 -77.68 -45.28 -24.94
N VAL A 70 -77.50 -46.48 -25.50
CA VAL A 70 -76.18 -47.12 -25.62
C VAL A 70 -75.23 -46.28 -26.47
N GLU A 71 -75.73 -45.69 -27.55
CA GLU A 71 -74.95 -44.78 -28.40
C GLU A 71 -74.52 -43.53 -27.64
N ALA A 72 -75.42 -42.88 -26.90
CA ALA A 72 -75.11 -41.72 -26.06
C ALA A 72 -74.08 -42.04 -24.96
N GLU A 73 -74.19 -43.21 -24.32
CA GLU A 73 -73.18 -43.70 -23.37
C GLU A 73 -71.84 -44.01 -24.03
N SER A 74 -71.84 -44.54 -25.26
CA SER A 74 -70.61 -44.79 -26.01
C SER A 74 -69.89 -43.50 -26.38
N LEU A 75 -70.65 -42.47 -26.79
CA LEU A 75 -70.13 -41.15 -27.10
C LEU A 75 -69.58 -40.45 -25.85
N SER A 76 -70.26 -40.55 -24.71
CA SER A 76 -69.75 -39.98 -23.46
C SER A 76 -68.45 -40.66 -23.00
N ARG A 77 -68.36 -41.99 -23.15
CA ARG A 77 -67.11 -42.75 -22.88
C ARG A 77 -65.97 -42.31 -23.81
N LEU A 78 -66.25 -42.11 -25.11
CA LEU A 78 -65.25 -41.61 -26.06
C LEU A 78 -64.74 -40.21 -25.69
N ASN A 79 -65.63 -39.30 -25.29
CA ASN A 79 -65.22 -37.96 -24.84
C ASN A 79 -64.29 -38.01 -23.63
N VAL A 80 -64.58 -38.88 -22.65
CA VAL A 80 -63.70 -39.07 -21.48
C VAL A 80 -62.34 -39.62 -21.90
N LEU A 81 -62.30 -40.56 -22.85
CA LEU A 81 -61.04 -41.09 -23.37
C LEU A 81 -60.21 -40.03 -24.12
N GLU A 82 -60.86 -39.17 -24.90
CA GLU A 82 -60.19 -38.05 -25.59
C GLU A 82 -59.59 -37.08 -24.57
N GLU A 83 -60.33 -36.72 -23.52
CA GLU A 83 -59.83 -35.83 -22.46
C GLU A 83 -58.62 -36.46 -21.72
N ILE A 84 -58.68 -37.75 -21.41
CA ILE A 84 -57.53 -38.47 -20.83
C ILE A 84 -56.34 -38.45 -21.79
N ARG A 85 -56.57 -38.66 -23.09
CA ARG A 85 -55.52 -38.64 -24.12
C ARG A 85 -54.85 -37.27 -24.18
N GLU A 86 -55.61 -36.19 -24.15
CA GLU A 86 -55.08 -34.83 -24.10
C GLU A 86 -54.27 -34.56 -22.83
N ARG A 87 -54.78 -34.95 -21.66
CA ARG A 87 -54.04 -34.80 -20.38
C ARG A 87 -52.73 -35.58 -20.38
N VAL A 88 -52.73 -36.80 -20.92
CA VAL A 88 -51.50 -37.62 -21.05
C VAL A 88 -50.53 -36.96 -22.04
N GLY A 89 -51.01 -36.43 -23.16
CA GLY A 89 -50.20 -35.67 -24.11
C GLY A 89 -49.57 -34.43 -23.49
N ALA A 90 -50.32 -33.67 -22.69
CA ALA A 90 -49.79 -32.51 -21.96
C ALA A 90 -48.72 -32.91 -20.94
N ARG A 91 -48.96 -33.99 -20.17
CA ARG A 91 -47.97 -34.52 -19.21
C ARG A 91 -46.70 -35.01 -19.91
N LYS A 92 -46.82 -35.66 -21.06
CA LYS A 92 -45.67 -36.11 -21.86
C LYS A 92 -44.80 -34.92 -22.30
N LYS A 93 -45.41 -33.87 -22.85
CA LYS A 93 -44.68 -32.64 -23.23
C LYS A 93 -44.01 -31.96 -22.04
N MET A 94 -44.70 -31.90 -20.90
CA MET A 94 -44.11 -31.35 -19.67
C MET A 94 -42.90 -32.18 -19.23
N MET A 95 -43.00 -33.51 -19.25
CA MET A 95 -41.90 -34.42 -18.90
C MET A 95 -40.71 -34.27 -19.87
N GLU A 96 -40.96 -34.15 -21.17
CA GLU A 96 -39.93 -33.87 -22.18
C GLU A 96 -39.23 -32.53 -21.88
N SER A 97 -39.99 -31.46 -21.65
CA SER A 97 -39.42 -30.15 -21.31
C SER A 97 -38.60 -30.16 -20.02
N LEU A 98 -39.01 -30.97 -19.02
CA LEU A 98 -38.28 -31.13 -17.78
C LEU A 98 -36.99 -31.93 -18.00
N SER A 99 -37.03 -32.97 -18.84
CA SER A 99 -35.85 -33.74 -19.25
C SER A 99 -34.81 -32.85 -19.93
N ASP A 100 -35.23 -32.03 -20.90
CA ASP A 100 -34.33 -31.10 -21.61
C ASP A 100 -33.70 -30.10 -20.64
N ARG A 101 -34.48 -29.57 -19.68
CA ARG A 101 -33.99 -28.66 -18.65
C ARG A 101 -32.99 -29.33 -17.71
N LEU A 102 -33.24 -30.58 -17.31
CA LEU A 102 -32.33 -31.36 -16.47
C LEU A 102 -31.02 -31.66 -17.20
N GLN A 103 -31.09 -32.10 -18.45
CA GLN A 103 -29.91 -32.36 -19.28
C GLN A 103 -29.09 -31.07 -19.49
N GLY A 104 -29.75 -29.95 -19.77
CA GLY A 104 -29.09 -28.64 -19.89
C GLY A 104 -28.44 -28.16 -18.57
N ALA A 105 -29.05 -28.45 -17.42
CA ALA A 105 -28.45 -28.16 -16.12
C ALA A 105 -27.23 -29.05 -15.82
N GLU A 106 -27.30 -30.34 -16.17
CA GLU A 106 -26.21 -31.29 -16.02
C GLU A 106 -24.99 -30.90 -16.87
N GLU A 107 -25.20 -30.48 -18.12
CA GLU A 107 -24.11 -30.00 -18.97
C GLU A 107 -23.46 -28.73 -18.44
N LYS A 108 -24.25 -27.79 -17.89
CA LYS A 108 -23.70 -26.58 -17.24
C LYS A 108 -22.87 -26.94 -16.02
N ALA A 109 -23.35 -27.86 -15.18
CA ALA A 109 -22.60 -28.34 -14.02
C ALA A 109 -21.27 -29.00 -14.44
N LYS A 110 -21.27 -29.84 -15.48
CA LYS A 110 -20.05 -30.46 -16.04
C LYS A 110 -19.07 -29.41 -16.57
N LYS A 111 -19.54 -28.36 -17.25
CA LYS A 111 -18.70 -27.26 -17.74
C LYS A 111 -18.04 -26.49 -16.59
N GLU A 112 -18.80 -26.17 -15.54
CA GLU A 112 -18.23 -25.50 -14.35
C GLU A 112 -17.25 -26.41 -13.60
N GLU A 113 -17.54 -27.71 -13.48
CA GLU A 113 -16.61 -28.67 -12.89
C GLU A 113 -15.27 -28.73 -13.64
N GLN A 114 -15.31 -28.78 -14.97
CA GLN A 114 -14.10 -28.76 -15.80
C GLN A 114 -13.33 -27.44 -15.65
N ARG A 115 -14.04 -26.31 -15.59
CA ARG A 115 -13.45 -24.99 -15.37
C ARG A 115 -12.75 -24.91 -14.00
N LEU A 116 -13.44 -25.30 -12.93
CA LEU A 116 -12.87 -25.34 -11.59
C LEU A 116 -11.67 -26.31 -11.53
N GLY A 117 -11.76 -27.46 -12.21
CA GLY A 117 -10.63 -28.39 -12.34
C GLY A 117 -9.41 -27.77 -13.02
N ALA A 118 -9.61 -26.90 -14.02
CA ALA A 118 -8.51 -26.14 -14.65
C ALA A 118 -7.94 -25.07 -13.71
N GLU A 119 -8.79 -24.34 -12.98
CA GLU A 119 -8.36 -23.34 -11.98
C GLU A 119 -7.55 -24.00 -10.85
N VAL A 120 -8.00 -25.15 -10.32
CA VAL A 120 -7.28 -25.91 -9.28
C VAL A 120 -5.91 -26.37 -9.78
N ARG A 121 -5.81 -26.88 -11.01
CA ARG A 121 -4.50 -27.25 -11.61
C ARG A 121 -3.57 -26.05 -11.75
N SER A 122 -4.10 -24.91 -12.19
CA SER A 122 -3.33 -23.66 -12.29
C SER A 122 -2.82 -23.18 -10.93
N LEU A 123 -3.69 -23.21 -9.91
CA LEU A 123 -3.32 -22.87 -8.53
C LEU A 123 -2.26 -23.80 -7.97
N LEU A 124 -2.33 -25.10 -8.27
CA LEU A 124 -1.32 -26.06 -7.85
C LEU A 124 0.05 -25.72 -8.44
N VAL A 125 0.12 -25.42 -9.74
CA VAL A 125 1.36 -25.00 -10.41
C VAL A 125 1.90 -23.71 -9.77
N ALA A 126 1.05 -22.71 -9.57
CA ALA A 126 1.44 -21.47 -8.89
C ALA A 126 1.95 -21.72 -7.46
N GLY A 127 1.31 -22.62 -6.71
CA GLY A 127 1.73 -23.02 -5.36
C GLY A 127 3.10 -23.70 -5.34
N THR A 128 3.38 -24.57 -6.32
CA THR A 128 4.71 -25.19 -6.45
C THR A 128 5.79 -24.16 -6.78
N ALA A 129 5.50 -23.23 -7.70
CA ALA A 129 6.42 -22.15 -8.06
C ALA A 129 6.70 -21.23 -6.85
N LEU A 130 5.67 -20.89 -6.07
CA LEU A 130 5.82 -20.10 -4.84
C LEU A 130 6.66 -20.84 -3.79
N SER A 131 6.47 -22.15 -3.63
CA SER A 131 7.27 -22.96 -2.70
C SER A 131 8.76 -22.96 -3.10
N VAL A 132 9.06 -23.09 -4.39
CA VAL A 132 10.43 -23.02 -4.91
C VAL A 132 11.03 -21.64 -4.67
N ALA A 133 10.29 -20.57 -4.97
CA ALA A 133 10.75 -19.20 -4.74
C ALA A 133 11.03 -18.91 -3.26
N ASN A 134 10.18 -19.39 -2.35
CA ASN A 134 10.40 -19.26 -0.90
C ASN A 134 11.66 -20.00 -0.45
N LYS A 135 11.89 -21.23 -0.93
CA LYS A 135 13.12 -21.97 -0.61
C LYS A 135 14.37 -21.23 -1.10
N GLN A 136 14.35 -20.69 -2.31
CA GLN A 136 15.46 -19.90 -2.85
C GLN A 136 15.71 -18.62 -2.03
N LEU A 137 14.66 -17.96 -1.58
CA LEU A 137 14.77 -16.79 -0.71
C LEU A 137 15.38 -17.16 0.65
N GLU A 138 14.94 -18.27 1.26
CA GLU A 138 15.51 -18.77 2.51
C GLU A 138 16.99 -19.13 2.37
N GLU A 139 17.37 -19.78 1.27
CA GLU A 139 18.76 -20.09 0.96
C GLU A 139 19.61 -18.82 0.79
N SER A 140 19.10 -17.83 0.04
CA SER A 140 19.76 -16.53 -0.11
C SER A 140 19.94 -15.83 1.24
N ASN A 141 18.90 -15.81 2.07
CA ASN A 141 18.97 -15.23 3.42
C ASN A 141 19.98 -15.97 4.30
N ARG A 142 20.06 -17.29 4.21
CA ARG A 142 21.05 -18.09 4.94
C ARG A 142 22.49 -17.78 4.47
N LEU A 143 22.71 -17.63 3.16
CA LEU A 143 24.02 -17.25 2.62
C LEU A 143 24.43 -15.83 3.04
N LEU A 144 23.47 -14.90 3.10
CA LEU A 144 23.69 -13.54 3.59
C LEU A 144 23.91 -13.48 5.11
N ALA A 145 23.17 -14.27 5.89
CA ALA A 145 23.34 -14.34 7.34
C ALA A 145 24.59 -15.14 7.77
N GLY A 146 25.12 -15.98 6.87
CA GLY A 146 26.31 -16.78 7.11
C GLY A 146 27.61 -15.97 7.22
N GLU A 147 28.69 -16.69 7.50
CA GLU A 147 30.03 -16.10 7.73
C GLU A 147 30.54 -15.27 6.56
N SER A 148 30.10 -15.56 5.33
CA SER A 148 30.50 -14.85 4.11
C SER A 148 29.76 -13.55 3.84
N GLY A 149 28.60 -13.32 4.47
CA GLY A 149 27.71 -12.20 4.18
C GLY A 149 27.80 -11.05 5.20
N PHE A 150 26.68 -10.75 5.88
CA PHE A 150 26.57 -9.66 6.86
C PHE A 150 27.55 -9.80 8.02
N LEU A 151 27.86 -11.03 8.45
CA LEU A 151 28.83 -11.27 9.50
C LEU A 151 30.24 -10.81 9.09
N ARG A 152 30.67 -11.13 7.87
CA ARG A 152 31.95 -10.64 7.32
C ARG A 152 31.96 -9.12 7.24
N HIS A 153 30.90 -8.51 6.72
CA HIS A 153 30.81 -7.06 6.63
C HIS A 153 30.89 -6.40 8.01
N ARG A 154 30.13 -6.90 9.00
CA ARG A 154 30.18 -6.43 10.39
C ARG A 154 31.56 -6.58 11.01
N ASN A 155 32.25 -7.70 10.76
CA ASN A 155 33.61 -7.94 11.23
C ASN A 155 34.61 -6.97 10.58
N LEU A 156 34.50 -6.72 9.27
CA LEU A 156 35.33 -5.74 8.57
C LEU A 156 35.07 -4.31 9.06
N GLN A 157 33.81 -3.94 9.29
CA GLN A 157 33.44 -2.65 9.87
C GLN A 157 34.05 -2.49 11.26
N LYS A 158 33.95 -3.50 12.13
CA LYS A 158 34.61 -3.51 13.45
C LYS A 158 36.12 -3.35 13.33
N MET A 159 36.77 -4.07 12.42
CA MET A 159 38.22 -3.97 12.19
C MET A 159 38.63 -2.57 11.70
N LEU A 160 37.84 -1.97 10.81
CA LEU A 160 38.04 -0.59 10.35
C LEU A 160 37.90 0.40 11.50
N ARG A 161 36.85 0.27 12.32
CA ARG A 161 36.63 1.10 13.52
C ARG A 161 37.80 0.99 14.51
N LEU A 162 38.27 -0.24 14.78
CA LEU A 162 39.45 -0.47 15.62
C LEU A 162 40.70 0.21 15.05
N ARG A 163 40.91 0.13 13.74
CA ARG A 163 42.02 0.82 13.09
C ARG A 163 41.89 2.34 13.22
N GLN A 164 40.70 2.90 13.00
CA GLN A 164 40.43 4.33 13.17
C GLN A 164 40.70 4.79 14.60
N GLN A 165 40.20 4.05 15.59
CA GLN A 165 40.42 4.30 17.01
C GLN A 165 41.92 4.28 17.35
N PHE A 166 42.67 3.29 16.84
CA PHE A 166 44.12 3.22 17.04
C PHE A 166 44.83 4.42 16.42
N MET A 167 44.54 4.78 15.17
CA MET A 167 45.16 5.93 14.50
C MET A 167 44.85 7.24 15.22
N ILE A 168 43.62 7.43 15.69
CA ILE A 168 43.21 8.64 16.43
C ILE A 168 43.80 8.65 17.85
N SER A 169 44.02 7.49 18.46
CA SER A 169 44.81 7.36 19.69
C SER A 169 46.26 7.85 19.50
N GLN A 170 46.90 7.52 18.37
CA GLN A 170 48.22 8.07 18.06
C GLN A 170 48.19 9.60 17.88
N VAL A 171 47.15 10.15 17.25
CA VAL A 171 46.96 11.62 17.15
C VAL A 171 46.79 12.24 18.53
N SER A 172 46.03 11.59 19.42
CA SER A 172 45.86 12.03 20.81
C SER A 172 47.17 12.03 21.59
N LEU A 173 48.07 11.08 21.31
CA LEU A 173 49.40 11.02 21.93
C LEU A 173 50.29 12.15 21.40
N LEU A 174 50.25 12.40 20.08
CA LEU A 174 51.01 13.46 19.44
C LEU A 174 50.53 14.86 19.82
N TYR A 175 49.22 15.04 20.00
CA TYR A 175 48.57 16.31 20.32
C TYR A 175 47.79 16.22 21.62
N SER A 176 48.49 15.94 22.72
CA SER A 176 47.83 15.73 24.01
C SER A 176 47.14 17.01 24.50
N VAL A 177 45.82 16.97 24.66
CA VAL A 177 45.03 18.03 25.26
C VAL A 177 44.88 17.74 26.76
N LYS A 178 45.65 18.45 27.59
CA LYS A 178 45.63 18.29 29.05
C LYS A 178 44.94 19.48 29.71
N MET A 179 44.20 19.21 30.77
CA MET A 179 43.77 20.28 31.68
C MET A 179 45.02 20.74 32.43
N SER A 180 45.38 22.03 32.32
CA SER A 180 46.44 22.52 33.19
C SER A 180 45.90 22.54 34.63
N PRO A 181 46.66 22.04 35.63
CA PRO A 181 46.37 22.36 37.02
C PRO A 181 46.44 23.88 37.16
N GLY A 182 45.43 24.48 37.80
CA GLY A 182 45.32 25.93 37.89
C GLY A 182 46.63 26.58 38.33
N ARG A 183 47.10 27.57 37.57
CA ARG A 183 48.16 28.45 38.03
C ARG A 183 47.53 29.38 39.06
N SER A 184 47.80 29.13 40.35
CA SER A 184 47.77 30.16 41.39
C SER A 184 48.63 31.31 40.86
N GLN A 185 47.98 32.45 40.59
CA GLN A 185 48.68 33.68 40.29
C GLN A 185 49.18 34.24 41.62
N ASP A 186 50.35 33.78 42.05
CA ASP A 186 51.16 34.47 43.05
C ASP A 186 51.58 35.81 42.43
N GLN A 187 50.79 36.85 42.72
CA GLN A 187 51.22 38.24 42.73
C GLN A 187 51.03 38.72 44.16
N GLU A 188 52.07 38.58 44.97
CA GLU A 188 52.22 39.39 46.19
C GLU A 188 52.16 40.86 45.78
N LEU A 189 51.17 41.60 46.28
CA LEU A 189 51.36 42.64 47.31
C LEU A 189 50.07 43.44 47.57
N GLU A 190 49.95 43.83 48.84
CA GLU A 190 49.03 44.82 49.45
C GLU A 190 47.63 44.38 49.93
N SER A 191 47.63 43.86 51.17
CA SER A 191 46.98 44.43 52.37
C SER A 191 45.45 44.38 52.59
N LEU A 192 45.08 43.44 53.49
CA LEU A 192 44.30 43.63 54.75
C LEU A 192 42.74 43.76 54.76
N PRO A 193 42.08 43.43 55.91
CA PRO A 193 41.02 42.42 55.94
C PRO A 193 39.64 42.89 56.47
N SER A 194 38.70 41.94 56.46
CA SER A 194 37.56 41.76 57.40
C SER A 194 36.14 42.16 56.98
N THR A 195 35.29 41.13 56.85
CA THR A 195 34.02 40.90 57.60
C THR A 195 32.83 40.41 56.75
N SER A 196 32.50 39.13 56.95
CA SER A 196 31.18 38.51 57.13
C SER A 196 29.96 38.98 56.29
N LYS A 197 29.38 38.06 55.50
CA LYS A 197 28.19 37.25 55.85
C LYS A 197 27.58 36.55 54.62
N SER A 198 27.34 35.24 54.80
CA SER A 198 26.10 34.51 54.51
C SER A 198 25.47 34.56 53.10
N GLY A 199 25.35 33.38 52.48
CA GLY A 199 24.44 33.17 51.35
C GLY A 199 24.66 31.81 50.67
N SER A 200 24.12 30.74 51.26
CA SER A 200 24.00 29.43 50.63
C SER A 200 23.01 29.50 49.46
N TYR A 201 23.46 29.17 48.26
CA TYR A 201 22.62 28.61 47.21
C TYR A 201 23.33 27.39 46.62
N ALA A 202 22.76 26.23 46.90
CA ALA A 202 23.04 24.98 46.21
C ALA A 202 22.57 25.10 44.75
N GLY A 203 23.45 25.61 43.90
CA GLY A 203 23.40 25.43 42.45
C GLY A 203 24.64 24.66 42.05
N SER A 204 24.45 23.52 41.37
CA SER A 204 25.50 22.69 40.81
C SER A 204 26.52 23.54 40.06
N LYS A 205 27.67 23.80 40.69
CA LYS A 205 28.82 24.43 40.06
C LYS A 205 29.28 23.52 38.93
N LEU A 206 28.90 23.87 37.71
CA LEU A 206 29.55 23.40 36.50
C LEU A 206 31.05 23.65 36.67
N VAL A 207 31.82 22.57 36.59
CA VAL A 207 33.28 22.55 36.69
C VAL A 207 33.83 23.69 35.84
N ASN A 208 34.48 24.67 36.47
CA ASN A 208 35.24 25.70 35.77
C ASN A 208 36.10 25.01 34.70
N PRO A 209 36.06 25.40 33.42
CA PRO A 209 36.94 24.81 32.43
C PRO A 209 38.36 25.22 32.80
N GLY A 210 39.05 24.36 33.55
CA GLY A 210 40.49 24.48 33.76
C GLY A 210 41.11 24.69 32.38
N SER A 211 41.97 25.70 32.25
CA SER A 211 42.54 26.12 30.98
C SER A 211 43.10 24.90 30.24
N LEU A 212 42.47 24.54 29.13
CA LEU A 212 42.92 23.42 28.31
C LEU A 212 44.19 23.86 27.58
N THR A 213 45.19 22.99 27.56
CA THR A 213 46.44 23.20 26.85
C THR A 213 46.68 22.06 25.87
N ILE A 214 47.27 22.38 24.72
CA ILE A 214 47.74 21.37 23.75
C ILE A 214 49.27 21.37 23.81
N LEU A 215 49.87 20.23 24.19
CA LEU A 215 51.32 20.12 24.41
C LEU A 215 51.90 21.18 25.37
N GLY A 216 51.12 21.58 26.38
CA GLY A 216 51.52 22.62 27.35
C GLY A 216 51.41 24.05 26.83
N LEU A 217 50.89 24.27 25.62
CA LEU A 217 50.58 25.59 25.08
C LEU A 217 49.16 26.01 25.44
N HIS A 218 49.01 27.17 26.06
CA HIS A 218 47.72 27.79 26.31
C HIS A 218 47.18 28.42 25.04
N LEU A 219 45.92 28.10 24.71
CA LEU A 219 45.16 28.83 23.71
C LEU A 219 44.49 30.02 24.40
N THR A 220 45.25 31.09 24.62
CA THR A 220 44.66 32.33 25.11
C THR A 220 44.00 33.03 23.94
N MET A 221 42.70 32.78 23.75
CA MET A 221 41.87 33.64 22.91
C MET A 221 41.64 34.95 23.68
N LEU A 222 42.69 35.77 23.80
CA LEU A 222 42.57 37.13 24.34
C LEU A 222 41.41 37.78 23.57
N PRO A 223 40.45 38.45 24.24
CA PRO A 223 39.41 39.14 23.50
C PRO A 223 40.11 40.07 22.53
N PHE A 224 39.89 39.84 21.22
CA PHE A 224 40.50 40.57 20.11
C PHE A 224 40.32 42.10 20.21
N THR A 225 39.50 42.56 21.16
CA THR A 225 39.19 43.93 21.55
C THR A 225 40.15 44.56 22.57
N LYS A 226 41.04 43.80 23.24
CA LYS A 226 42.05 44.32 24.18
C LYS A 226 43.46 43.88 23.80
N MET A 227 43.87 44.22 22.57
CA MET A 227 45.29 44.20 22.21
C MET A 227 45.89 45.53 22.66
N SER A 228 46.60 45.55 23.78
CA SER A 228 47.46 46.71 24.09
C SER A 228 48.74 46.59 23.27
N PHE A 229 49.44 47.71 23.05
CA PHE A 229 50.79 47.75 22.46
C PHE A 229 51.79 46.80 23.16
N PHE A 230 51.45 46.27 24.35
CA PHE A 230 52.26 45.36 25.18
C PHE A 230 51.77 43.91 25.17
N SER A 231 50.88 43.49 24.25
CA SER A 231 50.58 42.07 24.06
C SER A 231 51.87 41.29 23.85
N ASN A 232 52.18 40.35 24.74
CA ASN A 232 53.42 39.58 24.69
C ASN A 232 53.49 38.86 23.34
N LYS A 233 54.37 39.31 22.43
CA LYS A 233 54.61 38.67 21.12
C LYS A 233 54.81 37.15 21.25
N LYS A 234 55.43 36.73 22.35
CA LYS A 234 55.63 35.33 22.74
C LYS A 234 54.32 34.57 23.01
N GLU A 235 53.31 35.20 23.62
CA GLU A 235 52.01 34.57 23.88
C GLU A 235 51.15 34.43 22.63
N VAL A 236 51.20 35.46 21.76
CA VAL A 236 50.55 35.41 20.44
C VAL A 236 51.12 34.27 19.59
N GLN A 237 52.45 34.15 19.53
CA GLN A 237 53.12 33.06 18.81
C GLN A 237 52.81 31.68 19.40
N ARG A 238 52.71 31.55 20.73
CA ARG A 238 52.29 30.30 21.39
C ARG A 238 50.85 29.92 21.03
N SER A 239 49.95 30.89 21.01
CA SER A 239 48.55 30.67 20.63
C SER A 239 48.42 30.27 19.15
N ALA A 240 49.18 30.92 18.26
CA ALA A 240 49.26 30.56 16.85
C ALA A 240 49.79 29.13 16.63
N THR A 241 50.84 28.75 17.38
CA THR A 241 51.40 27.39 17.36
C THR A 241 50.38 26.36 17.85
N ALA A 242 49.68 26.66 18.95
CA ALA A 242 48.62 25.81 19.49
C ALA A 242 47.49 25.61 18.46
N LEU A 243 47.08 26.67 17.76
CA LEU A 243 46.04 26.58 16.74
C LEU A 243 46.50 25.80 15.50
N GLY A 244 47.77 25.95 15.10
CA GLY A 244 48.39 25.12 14.08
C GLY A 244 48.38 23.63 14.42
N TYR A 245 48.66 23.27 15.68
CA TYR A 245 48.56 21.89 16.17
C TYR A 245 47.13 21.35 16.14
N VAL A 246 46.15 22.16 16.55
CA VAL A 246 44.74 21.79 16.41
C VAL A 246 44.37 21.55 14.96
N ALA A 247 44.75 22.46 14.06
CA ALA A 247 44.40 22.37 12.64
C ALA A 247 45.02 21.11 11.99
N HIS A 248 46.25 20.77 12.38
CA HIS A 248 46.89 19.51 11.97
C HIS A 248 46.16 18.28 12.53
N ALA A 249 45.81 18.28 13.83
CA ALA A 249 45.06 17.19 14.43
C ALA A 249 43.69 16.98 13.76
N VAL A 250 42.96 18.05 13.46
CA VAL A 250 41.67 18.01 12.76
C VAL A 250 41.82 17.43 11.35
N SER A 251 42.84 17.86 10.60
CA SER A 251 43.12 17.33 9.26
C SER A 251 43.42 15.83 9.29
N LEU A 252 44.23 15.37 10.26
CA LEU A 252 44.53 13.95 10.44
C LEU A 252 43.28 13.15 10.82
N ILE A 253 42.51 13.59 11.82
CA ILE A 253 41.31 12.91 12.28
C ILE A 253 40.27 12.81 11.15
N SER A 254 40.05 13.89 10.40
CA SER A 254 39.21 13.90 9.20
C SER A 254 39.67 12.85 8.18
N SER A 255 40.97 12.77 7.90
CA SER A 255 41.52 11.82 6.94
C SER A 255 41.35 10.36 7.37
N TYR A 256 41.43 10.08 8.67
CA TYR A 256 41.27 8.75 9.26
C TYR A 256 39.81 8.32 9.34
N LEU A 257 38.91 9.24 9.69
CA LEU A 257 37.46 9.01 9.70
C LEU A 257 36.86 9.00 8.28
N LYS A 258 37.64 9.43 7.27
CA LYS A 258 37.20 9.59 5.87
C LYS A 258 36.02 10.56 5.74
N VAL A 259 36.04 11.62 6.55
CA VAL A 259 35.03 12.69 6.52
C VAL A 259 35.63 13.90 5.82
N PRO A 260 35.10 14.35 4.66
CA PRO A 260 35.59 15.55 4.00
C PRO A 260 35.26 16.79 4.84
N ILE A 261 36.27 17.56 5.25
CA ILE A 261 36.10 18.83 5.96
C ILE A 261 35.56 19.91 5.02
N ARG A 262 34.72 20.80 5.55
CA ARG A 262 34.11 21.91 4.78
C ARG A 262 35.11 23.00 4.49
N TYR A 263 36.02 23.27 5.42
CA TYR A 263 37.03 24.32 5.29
C TYR A 263 38.43 23.71 5.28
N PRO A 264 39.03 23.47 4.10
CA PRO A 264 40.36 22.90 4.00
C PRO A 264 41.41 23.75 4.72
N VAL A 265 42.38 23.09 5.35
CA VAL A 265 43.47 23.75 6.09
C VAL A 265 44.76 23.68 5.28
N ARG A 266 45.42 24.83 5.09
CA ARG A 266 46.80 24.92 4.62
C ARG A 266 47.74 24.92 5.83
N LEU A 267 48.42 23.79 6.02
CA LEU A 267 49.27 23.53 7.17
C LEU A 267 50.59 24.30 7.04
N GLY A 268 50.89 25.15 8.04
CA GLY A 268 52.09 25.99 8.09
C GLY A 268 52.66 26.12 9.51
N GLY A 269 52.33 25.20 10.41
CA GLY A 269 52.70 25.31 11.83
C GLY A 269 52.05 26.53 12.48
N SER A 270 52.87 27.45 13.03
CA SER A 270 52.39 28.72 13.59
C SER A 270 51.79 29.68 12.55
N HIS A 271 52.01 29.44 11.26
CA HIS A 271 51.45 30.22 10.15
C HIS A 271 50.50 29.35 9.30
N SER A 272 49.61 28.61 9.96
CA SER A 272 48.58 27.83 9.26
C SER A 272 47.43 28.74 8.80
N TYR A 273 46.77 28.36 7.71
CA TYR A 273 45.63 29.09 7.14
C TYR A 273 44.46 28.14 6.94
N ILE A 274 43.24 28.68 6.99
CA ILE A 274 42.01 27.96 6.66
C ILE A 274 41.36 28.61 5.45
N ILE A 275 40.80 27.80 4.57
CA ILE A 275 40.28 28.22 3.28
C ILE A 275 38.75 28.21 3.34
N ASP A 276 38.12 29.34 3.06
CA ASP A 276 36.69 29.39 2.81
C ASP A 276 36.44 29.27 1.30
N PRO A 277 35.80 28.19 0.83
CA PRO A 277 35.45 28.03 -0.58
C PRO A 277 34.27 28.91 -1.01
N SER A 278 33.65 29.68 -0.11
CA SER A 278 32.59 30.61 -0.48
C SER A 278 33.10 31.68 -1.47
N PRO A 279 32.34 32.01 -2.53
CA PRO A 279 32.73 33.05 -3.47
C PRO A 279 32.79 34.38 -2.73
N SER A 280 33.97 35.00 -2.71
CA SER A 280 34.19 36.30 -2.08
C SER A 280 33.29 37.36 -2.72
N ILE A 281 32.41 37.96 -1.92
CA ILE A 281 31.70 39.20 -2.25
C ILE A 281 32.55 40.36 -1.70
N GLU A 282 33.79 40.52 -2.17
CA GLU A 282 34.55 41.76 -1.94
C GLU A 282 34.85 42.45 -3.27
N PRO A 283 34.56 43.76 -3.38
CA PRO A 283 34.86 44.52 -4.59
C PRO A 283 36.37 44.64 -4.74
N VAL A 284 36.88 44.14 -5.87
CA VAL A 284 38.25 44.23 -6.33
C VAL A 284 38.82 45.65 -6.16
N SER A 285 39.58 45.89 -5.10
CA SER A 285 40.48 47.05 -5.07
C SER A 285 41.76 46.68 -5.79
N SER A 286 41.88 47.27 -6.99
CA SER A 286 42.99 47.22 -7.92
C SER A 286 44.33 47.61 -7.30
N SER A 287 45.32 46.73 -7.36
CA SER A 287 46.73 47.14 -7.55
C SER A 287 47.52 46.09 -8.35
N MET A 288 47.62 46.40 -9.65
CA MET A 288 48.70 46.19 -10.62
C MET A 288 49.69 44.99 -10.49
N GLY A 289 49.78 44.17 -11.55
CA GLY A 289 50.98 43.37 -11.87
C GLY A 289 50.76 42.11 -12.73
N SER A 290 50.67 42.28 -14.05
CA SER A 290 50.63 41.32 -15.19
C SER A 290 51.35 39.97 -14.99
N SER A 291 50.88 38.82 -15.50
CA SER A 291 50.86 38.48 -16.95
C SER A 291 50.11 37.17 -17.28
N SER A 292 49.35 37.24 -18.38
CA SER A 292 49.07 36.25 -19.45
C SER A 292 48.46 34.84 -19.18
N THR A 293 47.27 34.70 -19.76
CA THR A 293 46.75 33.61 -20.63
C THR A 293 46.08 32.35 -20.06
N THR A 294 44.86 32.14 -20.56
CA THR A 294 44.02 30.92 -20.62
C THR A 294 43.23 30.49 -19.38
N SER A 295 41.89 30.67 -19.50
CA SER A 295 40.86 29.69 -19.16
C SER A 295 40.51 29.44 -17.68
N GLN A 296 39.22 29.66 -17.39
CA GLN A 296 38.52 29.49 -16.10
C GLN A 296 38.89 30.57 -15.07
N SER A 297 37.86 31.29 -14.60
CA SER A 297 37.95 32.19 -13.46
C SER A 297 38.33 31.38 -12.20
N ASN A 298 39.62 31.10 -12.03
CA ASN A 298 40.21 30.62 -10.79
C ASN A 298 40.08 31.75 -9.76
N VAL A 299 38.89 31.90 -9.18
CA VAL A 299 38.72 32.65 -7.95
C VAL A 299 39.60 31.94 -6.92
N LYS A 300 40.79 32.48 -6.64
CA LYS A 300 41.64 31.96 -5.57
C LYS A 300 40.78 31.95 -4.31
N PRO A 301 40.57 30.80 -3.67
CA PRO A 301 39.70 30.74 -2.50
C PRO A 301 40.32 31.57 -1.38
N VAL A 302 39.48 32.24 -0.61
CA VAL A 302 39.96 33.21 0.38
C VAL A 302 40.60 32.47 1.54
N GLU A 303 41.87 32.79 1.79
CA GLU A 303 42.62 32.24 2.92
C GLU A 303 42.52 33.16 4.14
N PHE A 304 42.24 32.54 5.30
CA PHE A 304 42.17 33.22 6.59
C PHE A 304 43.27 32.69 7.53
N PRO A 305 44.05 33.58 8.17
CA PRO A 305 45.16 33.15 9.01
C PRO A 305 44.68 32.57 10.34
N LEU A 306 45.21 31.41 10.75
CA LEU A 306 45.04 30.83 12.09
C LEU A 306 46.05 31.40 13.10
N PHE A 307 46.47 32.64 12.88
CA PHE A 307 47.38 33.38 13.74
C PHE A 307 46.99 34.84 13.74
N LEU A 308 47.36 35.53 14.80
CA LEU A 308 47.15 36.96 14.94
C LEU A 308 48.28 37.68 14.22
N ASP A 309 47.96 38.33 13.11
CA ASP A 309 48.81 39.34 12.49
C ASP A 309 48.24 40.71 12.86
N GLY A 310 49.06 41.64 13.34
CA GLY A 310 48.65 42.78 14.17
C GLY A 310 47.56 43.71 13.61
N GLN A 311 47.24 43.60 12.32
CA GLN A 311 46.25 44.42 11.61
C GLN A 311 44.89 43.72 11.40
N ASP A 312 44.81 42.38 11.45
CA ASP A 312 43.67 41.57 10.96
C ASP A 312 43.09 40.62 12.04
N THR A 313 42.83 41.14 13.23
CA THR A 313 42.30 40.36 14.37
C THR A 313 40.94 39.71 14.08
N THR A 314 40.10 40.37 13.27
CA THR A 314 38.78 39.88 12.85
C THR A 314 38.88 38.69 11.91
N ARG A 315 39.83 38.71 10.95
CA ARG A 315 40.07 37.58 10.04
C ARG A 315 40.60 36.36 10.78
N ALA A 316 41.48 36.56 11.76
CA ALA A 316 41.97 35.48 12.62
C ALA A 316 40.86 34.89 13.49
N ALA A 317 39.98 35.73 14.06
CA ALA A 317 38.82 35.27 14.81
C ALA A 317 37.85 34.44 13.95
N TYR A 318 37.62 34.86 12.69
CA TYR A 318 36.83 34.12 11.73
C TYR A 318 37.48 32.79 11.35
N ALA A 319 38.80 32.76 11.13
CA ALA A 319 39.54 31.52 10.86
C ALA A 319 39.35 30.48 11.99
N VAL A 320 39.47 30.91 13.25
CA VAL A 320 39.26 30.05 14.42
C VAL A 320 37.82 29.52 14.46
N PHE A 321 36.84 30.36 14.14
CA PHE A 321 35.44 29.97 14.06
C PHE A 321 35.21 28.90 12.99
N LEU A 322 35.79 29.06 11.79
CA LEU A 322 35.72 28.06 10.72
C LEU A 322 36.36 26.72 11.14
N LEU A 323 37.52 26.77 11.79
CA LEU A 323 38.17 25.56 12.31
C LEU A 323 37.29 24.84 13.34
N ASN A 324 36.58 25.60 14.19
CA ASN A 324 35.61 25.01 15.10
C ASN A 324 34.39 24.42 14.38
N LYS A 325 34.01 24.96 13.21
CA LYS A 325 32.94 24.39 12.39
C LYS A 325 33.32 23.06 11.77
N ASP A 326 34.57 22.86 11.38
CA ASP A 326 35.05 21.52 10.99
C ASP A 326 35.06 20.54 12.16
N LEU A 327 35.46 20.98 13.35
CA LEU A 327 35.35 20.17 14.58
C LEU A 327 33.90 19.79 14.90
N GLU A 328 32.98 20.73 14.78
CA GLU A 328 31.53 20.50 14.96
C GLU A 328 31.01 19.48 13.94
N GLN A 329 31.47 19.56 12.69
CA GLN A 329 31.12 18.58 11.66
C GLN A 329 31.61 17.18 12.05
N LEU A 330 32.85 17.05 12.51
CA LEU A 330 33.41 15.75 12.92
C LEU A 330 32.68 15.19 14.14
N LEU A 331 32.34 16.03 15.12
CA LEU A 331 31.52 15.62 16.28
C LEU A 331 30.12 15.16 15.86
N ASN A 332 29.46 15.90 14.96
CA ASN A 332 28.16 15.53 14.43
C ASN A 332 28.21 14.20 13.65
N TYR A 333 29.31 13.93 12.93
CA TYR A 333 29.50 12.65 12.24
C TYR A 333 29.55 11.46 13.21
N ILE A 334 30.05 11.66 14.43
CA ILE A 334 30.07 10.63 15.49
C ILE A 334 28.79 10.68 16.35
N GLY A 335 27.86 11.61 16.08
CA GLY A 335 26.59 11.73 16.80
C GLY A 335 26.65 12.57 18.09
N VAL A 336 27.71 13.36 18.28
CA VAL A 336 27.93 14.17 19.49
C VAL A 336 27.73 15.65 19.19
N LYS A 337 27.06 16.37 20.09
CA LYS A 337 26.86 17.83 19.96
C LYS A 337 28.10 18.60 20.42
N SER A 338 28.46 19.65 19.69
CA SER A 338 29.56 20.53 20.07
C SER A 338 29.22 21.41 21.29
N LEU A 339 30.25 21.81 22.04
CA LEU A 339 30.12 22.73 23.18
C LEU A 339 30.03 24.21 22.75
N GLY A 340 29.96 24.48 21.43
CA GLY A 340 29.86 25.81 20.84
C GLY A 340 31.14 26.32 20.15
N PRO A 341 31.06 27.49 19.47
CA PRO A 341 32.07 27.99 18.54
C PRO A 341 33.39 28.46 19.17
N ARG A 342 33.39 28.77 20.47
CA ARG A 342 34.58 29.30 21.18
C ARG A 342 35.40 28.20 21.88
N HIS A 343 34.93 26.96 21.84
CA HIS A 343 35.44 25.86 22.65
C HIS A 343 36.30 24.88 21.84
N VAL A 344 37.21 25.38 21.00
CA VAL A 344 38.03 24.59 20.06
C VAL A 344 38.73 23.41 20.73
N LEU A 345 39.50 23.65 21.80
CA LEU A 345 40.23 22.59 22.51
C LEU A 345 39.31 21.61 23.25
N ALA A 346 38.18 22.09 23.78
CA ALA A 346 37.23 21.22 24.46
C ALA A 346 36.49 20.32 23.46
N ASN A 347 36.11 20.85 22.30
CA ASN A 347 35.52 20.10 21.20
C ASN A 347 36.50 19.05 20.64
N LEU A 348 37.78 19.41 20.47
CA LEU A 348 38.81 18.44 20.06
C LEU A 348 39.00 17.34 21.11
N LYS A 349 39.04 17.69 22.40
CA LYS A 349 39.16 16.71 23.50
C LYS A 349 37.96 15.76 23.51
N GLU A 350 36.74 16.29 23.35
CA GLU A 350 35.52 15.48 23.32
C GLU A 350 35.47 14.57 22.08
N LEU A 351 35.91 15.08 20.93
CA LEU A 351 36.01 14.30 19.69
C LEU A 351 36.94 13.10 19.86
N VAL A 352 38.12 13.31 20.42
CA VAL A 352 39.08 12.23 20.67
C VAL A 352 38.53 11.25 21.71
N ARG A 353 37.93 11.75 22.80
CA ARG A 353 37.36 10.92 23.87
C ARG A 353 36.24 10.01 23.35
N THR A 354 35.38 10.53 22.50
CA THR A 354 34.22 9.80 21.94
C THR A 354 34.64 8.75 20.93
N VAL A 355 35.62 9.03 20.07
CA VAL A 355 36.20 8.01 19.18
C VAL A 355 36.92 6.91 19.97
N GLN A 356 37.55 7.26 21.10
CA GLN A 356 38.23 6.30 21.97
C GLN A 356 37.30 5.46 22.83
N SER A 357 36.00 5.79 22.91
CA SER A 357 35.05 5.04 23.72
C SER A 357 34.67 3.70 23.07
N ALA A 358 34.11 2.79 23.88
CA ALA A 358 33.59 1.52 23.37
C ALA A 358 32.36 1.72 22.45
N GLU A 359 31.58 2.79 22.67
CA GLU A 359 30.36 3.10 21.90
C GLU A 359 30.66 3.33 20.41
N PHE A 360 31.86 3.85 20.09
CA PHE A 360 32.29 4.05 18.71
C PHE A 360 32.53 2.74 17.95
N LEU A 361 32.84 1.64 18.65
CA LEU A 361 33.03 0.32 18.03
C LEU A 361 31.71 -0.37 17.70
N GLU A 362 30.64 0.01 18.39
CA GLU A 362 29.30 -0.55 18.23
C GLU A 362 28.43 0.23 17.23
N SER A 363 28.85 1.46 16.89
CA SER A 363 28.22 2.38 15.92
C SER A 363 28.77 2.20 14.50
#